data_AF-A0A9D8MU05-F1
#
_entry.id   AF-A0A9D8MU05-F1
#
_cell.length_a   1.000
_cell.length_b   1.000
_cell.length_c   1.000
_cell.angle_alpha   90.00
_cell.angle_beta   90.00
_cell.angle_gamma   90.00
#
_symmetry.space_group_name_H-M   'P 1'
#
loop_
_entity.id
_entity.type
_entity.pdbx_description
1 polymer ?
#
loop_
_entity_poly.entity_id
_entity_poly.type
_entity_poly.pdbx_seq_one_letter_code
_entity_poly.pdbx_strand_id
1 'polypeptide(L)'
;MDTRAIQRHVGGVLLLLLFCSCSDYAVRERLVLADSILTVNADSSLLILKELEDSKSAWKESDRLYFNQIWHRARAEAYLRENPDDSVQRELLQEQERVLKASERRSERFVATIVAVLLGLLLMAGLLIFRFVFLREESERRQRRQQIFHERSVHRIATSPETIAMQRRCAASQVPSEEEWQRFQIMIDTHCDGFAQRLASVYKLSTQELRVCLLIKARFKPSEIALLTIHSKEAITSTRRRLYKKITGTDGTPEMLDEIILNA
;
A
#
# COMPACT_ATOMS: atom_id res chain seq x y z
N MET A 1 23.26 -18.12 -32.13
CA MET A 1 23.26 -18.74 -30.79
C MET A 1 22.41 -19.99 -30.87
N ASP A 2 23.03 -21.16 -30.76
CA ASP A 2 22.39 -22.47 -30.96
C ASP A 2 21.47 -22.83 -29.79
N THR A 3 20.16 -22.65 -29.99
CA THR A 3 19.11 -22.99 -29.01
C THR A 3 19.08 -24.49 -28.66
N ARG A 4 19.57 -25.35 -29.56
CA ARG A 4 19.66 -26.81 -29.35
C ARG A 4 20.79 -27.21 -28.39
N ALA A 5 21.89 -26.46 -28.35
CA ALA A 5 22.98 -26.69 -27.40
C ALA A 5 22.56 -26.29 -25.98
N ILE A 6 21.85 -25.16 -25.86
CA ILE A 6 21.30 -24.67 -24.59
C ILE A 6 20.25 -25.64 -24.03
N GLN A 7 19.34 -26.19 -24.86
CA GLN A 7 18.36 -27.19 -24.40
C GLN A 7 19.00 -28.49 -23.89
N ARG A 8 20.09 -28.97 -24.50
CA ARG A 8 20.81 -30.16 -24.01
C ARG A 8 21.52 -29.91 -22.68
N HIS A 9 22.12 -28.72 -22.51
CA HIS A 9 22.76 -28.34 -21.24
C HIS A 9 21.74 -28.09 -20.13
N VAL A 10 20.61 -27.42 -20.42
CA VAL A 10 19.53 -27.19 -19.44
C VAL A 10 18.86 -28.52 -19.06
N GLY A 11 18.62 -29.41 -20.02
CA GLY A 11 18.12 -30.76 -19.77
C GLY A 11 19.08 -31.60 -18.93
N GLY A 12 20.39 -31.53 -19.21
CA GLY A 12 21.43 -32.22 -18.43
C GLY A 12 21.56 -31.68 -17.00
N VAL A 13 21.49 -30.36 -16.81
CA VAL A 13 21.54 -29.72 -15.48
C VAL A 13 20.27 -30.00 -14.68
N LEU A 14 19.09 -29.96 -15.29
CA LEU A 14 17.83 -30.31 -14.62
C LEU A 14 17.80 -31.79 -14.22
N LEU A 15 18.29 -32.68 -15.09
CA LEU A 15 18.43 -34.10 -14.80
C LEU A 15 19.43 -34.35 -13.66
N LEU A 16 20.58 -33.66 -13.64
CA LEU A 16 21.56 -33.71 -12.55
C LEU A 16 21.02 -33.15 -11.23
N LEU A 17 20.22 -32.07 -11.26
CA LEU A 17 19.59 -31.47 -10.07
C LEU A 17 18.47 -32.37 -9.51
N LEU A 18 17.72 -33.05 -10.39
CA LEU A 18 16.73 -34.06 -10.01
C LEU A 18 17.42 -35.33 -9.46
N PHE A 19 18.51 -35.80 -10.07
CA PHE A 19 19.30 -36.92 -9.54
C PHE A 19 19.99 -36.58 -8.21
N CYS A 20 20.48 -35.36 -8.01
CA CYS A 20 21.01 -34.90 -6.72
C CYS A 20 19.91 -34.85 -5.66
N SER A 21 18.73 -34.30 -5.98
CA SER A 21 17.63 -34.19 -5.02
C SER A 21 17.00 -35.55 -4.70
N CYS A 22 16.92 -36.47 -5.66
CA CYS A 22 16.36 -37.82 -5.46
C CYS A 22 17.34 -38.74 -4.71
N SER A 23 18.64 -38.66 -4.97
CA SER A 23 19.62 -39.46 -4.20
C SER A 23 19.74 -38.97 -2.75
N ASP A 24 19.71 -37.66 -2.53
CA ASP A 24 19.68 -37.07 -1.18
C ASP A 24 18.39 -37.47 -0.42
N TYR A 25 17.24 -37.45 -1.09
CA TYR A 25 15.97 -37.89 -0.49
C TYR A 25 15.98 -39.38 -0.16
N ALA A 26 16.51 -40.23 -1.05
CA ALA A 26 16.59 -41.67 -0.85
C ALA A 26 17.50 -42.06 0.34
N VAL A 27 18.64 -41.38 0.51
CA VAL A 27 19.52 -41.61 1.67
C VAL A 27 18.82 -41.18 2.95
N ARG A 28 18.20 -39.98 2.96
CA ARG A 28 17.48 -39.48 4.13
C ARG A 28 16.35 -40.40 4.58
N GLU A 29 15.61 -40.96 3.63
CA GLU A 29 14.54 -41.93 3.89
C GLU A 29 15.09 -43.22 4.53
N ARG A 30 16.19 -43.77 4.00
CA ARG A 30 16.83 -44.96 4.59
C ARG A 30 17.38 -44.70 6.00
N LEU A 31 17.90 -43.50 6.26
CA LEU A 31 18.34 -43.11 7.61
C LEU A 31 17.17 -43.00 8.60
N VAL A 32 16.04 -42.43 8.17
CA VAL A 32 14.82 -42.34 9.00
C VAL A 32 14.25 -43.73 9.28
N LEU A 33 14.28 -44.62 8.28
CA LEU A 33 13.88 -46.01 8.45
C LEU A 33 14.78 -46.74 9.47
N ALA A 34 16.10 -46.57 9.38
CA ALA A 34 17.03 -47.14 10.36
C ALA A 34 16.77 -46.63 11.79
N ASP A 35 16.49 -45.33 11.95
CA ASP A 35 16.13 -44.72 13.24
C ASP A 35 14.79 -45.24 13.78
N SER A 36 13.79 -45.47 12.91
CA SER A 36 12.51 -46.07 13.34
C SER A 36 12.70 -47.49 13.87
N ILE A 37 13.55 -48.30 13.22
CA ILE A 37 13.82 -49.70 13.58
C ILE A 37 14.65 -49.78 14.86
N LEU A 38 15.53 -48.80 15.11
CA LEU A 38 16.36 -48.72 16.30
C LEU A 38 15.54 -48.86 17.59
N THR A 39 14.38 -48.20 17.64
CA THR A 39 13.47 -48.26 18.80
C THR A 39 12.94 -49.66 19.13
N VAL A 40 12.92 -50.57 18.15
CA VAL A 40 12.46 -51.95 18.28
C VAL A 40 13.63 -52.91 18.38
N ASN A 41 14.66 -52.73 17.55
CA ASN A 41 15.84 -53.58 17.49
C ASN A 41 17.09 -52.81 17.02
N ALA A 42 18.00 -52.56 17.96
CA ALA A 42 19.27 -51.89 17.71
C ALA A 42 20.19 -52.66 16.73
N ASP A 43 20.23 -53.99 16.79
CA ASP A 43 21.11 -54.81 15.95
C ASP A 43 20.70 -54.78 14.48
N SER A 44 19.38 -54.80 14.22
CA SER A 44 18.83 -54.66 12.87
C SER A 44 19.06 -53.26 12.31
N SER A 45 18.96 -52.22 13.15
CA SER A 45 19.29 -50.85 12.75
C SER A 45 20.77 -50.70 12.41
N LEU A 46 21.67 -51.26 13.21
CA LEU A 46 23.12 -51.26 12.95
C LEU A 46 23.50 -51.91 11.62
N LEU A 47 22.82 -53.01 11.26
CA LEU A 47 23.06 -53.68 9.98
C LEU A 47 22.76 -52.74 8.80
N ILE A 48 21.63 -52.04 8.85
CA ILE A 48 21.22 -51.08 7.82
C ILE A 48 22.20 -49.90 7.76
N LEU A 49 22.60 -49.37 8.92
CA LEU A 49 23.53 -48.25 8.97
C LEU A 49 24.93 -48.64 8.48
N LYS A 50 25.37 -49.88 8.70
CA LYS A 50 26.67 -50.37 8.24
C LYS A 50 26.73 -50.48 6.73
N GLU A 51 25.64 -50.89 6.10
CA GLU A 51 25.49 -50.88 4.64
C GLU A 51 25.60 -49.45 4.07
N LEU A 52 25.13 -48.46 4.81
CA LEU A 52 25.14 -47.05 4.40
C LEU A 52 26.49 -46.36 4.66
N GLU A 53 27.31 -46.88 5.57
CA GLU A 53 28.59 -46.29 6.00
C GLU A 53 29.55 -46.02 4.83
N ASP A 54 29.60 -46.94 3.86
CA ASP A 54 30.49 -46.83 2.69
C ASP A 54 30.19 -45.62 1.80
N SER A 55 28.93 -45.15 1.82
CA SER A 55 28.48 -44.01 1.00
C SER A 55 28.53 -42.66 1.73
N LYS A 56 28.96 -42.65 2.99
CA LYS A 56 28.90 -41.48 3.91
C LYS A 56 29.65 -40.24 3.41
N SER A 57 30.75 -40.41 2.67
CA SER A 57 31.57 -39.28 2.18
C SER A 57 30.85 -38.42 1.15
N ALA A 58 29.85 -38.97 0.45
CA ALA A 58 29.10 -38.29 -0.59
C ALA A 58 27.89 -37.48 -0.06
N TRP A 59 27.53 -37.61 1.22
CA TRP A 59 26.33 -37.01 1.79
C TRP A 59 26.51 -35.55 2.24
N LYS A 60 25.39 -34.82 2.32
CA LYS A 60 25.31 -33.48 2.91
C LYS A 60 25.64 -33.49 4.41
N GLU A 61 26.13 -32.35 4.91
CA GLU A 61 26.53 -32.20 6.33
C GLU A 61 25.39 -32.55 7.30
N SER A 62 24.16 -32.15 6.98
CA SER A 62 22.96 -32.48 7.77
C SER A 62 22.72 -33.98 7.92
N ASP A 63 22.94 -34.75 6.85
CA ASP A 63 22.66 -36.19 6.83
C ASP A 63 23.83 -36.99 7.42
N ARG A 64 25.07 -36.51 7.25
CA ARG A 64 26.24 -37.06 7.95
C ARG A 64 26.11 -36.92 9.46
N LEU A 65 25.66 -35.75 9.94
CA LEU A 65 25.40 -35.50 11.35
C LEU A 65 24.28 -36.39 11.89
N TYR A 66 23.18 -36.52 11.14
CA TYR A 66 22.07 -37.40 11.51
C TYR A 66 22.49 -38.87 11.57
N PHE A 67 23.20 -39.36 10.56
CA PHE A 67 23.77 -40.72 10.58
C PHE A 67 24.68 -40.95 11.78
N ASN A 68 25.62 -40.03 12.05
CA ASN A 68 26.52 -40.17 13.20
C ASN A 68 25.74 -40.29 14.51
N GLN A 69 24.69 -39.49 14.68
CA GLN A 69 23.86 -39.55 15.88
C GLN A 69 23.16 -40.91 16.04
N ILE A 70 22.48 -41.39 14.99
CA ILE A 70 21.77 -42.69 15.05
C ILE A 70 22.76 -43.82 15.23
N TRP A 71 23.93 -43.77 14.57
CA TRP A 71 24.99 -44.77 14.68
C TRP A 71 25.51 -44.92 16.11
N HIS A 72 25.82 -43.79 16.77
CA HIS A 72 26.27 -43.80 18.16
C HIS A 72 25.20 -44.34 19.11
N ARG A 73 23.93 -43.96 18.89
CA ARG A 73 22.80 -44.44 19.67
C ARG A 73 22.58 -45.94 19.49
N ALA A 74 22.52 -46.41 18.24
CA ALA A 74 22.32 -47.81 17.90
C ALA A 74 23.41 -48.71 18.48
N ARG A 75 24.66 -48.26 18.42
CA ARG A 75 25.79 -48.98 18.99
C ARG A 75 25.73 -49.03 20.53
N ALA A 76 25.35 -47.93 21.17
CA ALA A 76 25.21 -47.88 22.62
C ALA A 76 24.07 -48.79 23.10
N GLU A 77 22.92 -48.79 22.41
CA GLU A 77 21.77 -49.65 22.73
C GLU A 77 22.07 -51.14 22.49
N ALA A 78 22.76 -51.50 21.40
CA ALA A 78 23.20 -52.86 21.15
C ALA A 78 24.22 -53.35 22.19
N TYR A 79 25.19 -52.51 22.57
CA TYR A 79 26.16 -52.84 23.61
C TYR A 79 25.47 -53.07 24.97
N LEU A 80 24.50 -52.23 25.34
CA LEU A 80 23.74 -52.36 26.60
C LEU A 80 22.78 -53.56 26.62
N ARG A 81 22.44 -54.11 25.46
CA ARG A 81 21.67 -55.34 25.32
C ARG A 81 22.51 -56.57 25.63
N GLU A 82 23.76 -56.60 25.13
CA GLU A 82 24.73 -57.64 25.46
C GLU A 82 25.25 -57.52 26.89
N ASN A 83 25.37 -56.28 27.37
CA ASN A 83 25.81 -55.93 28.71
C ASN A 83 24.73 -55.07 29.39
N PRO A 84 23.70 -55.70 30.00
CA PRO A 84 22.93 -55.04 31.05
C PRO A 84 23.89 -54.74 32.22
N ASP A 85 23.52 -54.43 33.44
CA ASP A 85 24.48 -54.14 34.54
C ASP A 85 25.56 -53.02 34.36
N ASP A 86 25.98 -52.63 33.15
CA ASP A 86 26.89 -51.51 32.87
C ASP A 86 26.14 -50.18 33.06
N SER A 87 26.20 -49.67 34.29
CA SER A 87 25.54 -48.43 34.69
C SER A 87 26.14 -47.20 34.00
N VAL A 88 27.45 -47.21 33.71
CA VAL A 88 28.17 -46.08 33.13
C VAL A 88 27.67 -45.80 31.71
N GLN A 89 27.55 -46.84 30.89
CA GLN A 89 27.10 -46.69 29.52
C GLN A 89 25.61 -46.31 29.43
N ARG A 90 24.78 -46.75 30.39
CA ARG A 90 23.36 -46.33 30.49
C ARG A 90 23.25 -44.84 30.81
N GLU A 91 24.02 -44.35 31.78
CA GLU A 91 24.03 -42.93 32.14
C GLU A 91 24.49 -42.06 30.98
N LEU A 92 25.54 -42.48 30.27
CA LEU A 92 26.04 -41.77 29.09
C LEU A 92 24.98 -41.66 27.98
N LEU A 93 24.30 -42.77 27.67
CA LEU A 93 23.23 -42.78 26.67
C LEU A 93 22.06 -41.88 27.07
N GLN A 94 21.66 -41.93 28.35
CA GLN A 94 20.60 -41.06 28.86
C GLN A 94 20.98 -39.57 28.77
N GLU A 95 22.22 -39.22 29.08
CA GLU A 95 22.67 -37.83 29.00
C GLU A 95 22.73 -37.33 27.54
N GLN A 96 23.18 -38.17 26.60
CA GLN A 96 23.13 -37.85 25.17
C GLN A 96 21.69 -37.63 24.69
N GLU A 97 20.75 -38.49 25.08
CA GLU A 97 19.34 -38.31 24.73
C GLU A 97 18.74 -37.02 25.32
N ARG A 98 19.10 -36.67 26.56
CA ARG A 98 18.64 -35.43 27.20
C ARG A 98 19.13 -34.20 26.43
N VAL A 99 20.41 -34.17 26.07
CA VAL A 99 21.01 -33.08 25.29
C VAL A 99 20.35 -32.96 23.92
N LEU A 100 20.12 -34.08 23.24
CA LEU A 100 19.45 -34.11 21.93
C LEU A 100 18.02 -33.56 22.02
N LYS A 101 17.19 -34.10 22.93
CA LYS A 101 15.80 -33.64 23.17
C LYS A 101 15.75 -32.16 23.56
N ALA A 102 16.74 -31.68 24.33
CA ALA A 102 16.84 -30.26 24.68
C ALA A 102 17.20 -29.38 23.46
N SER A 103 18.07 -29.85 22.57
CA SER A 103 18.44 -29.13 21.34
C SER A 103 17.28 -29.05 20.33
N GLU A 104 16.48 -30.11 20.20
CA GLU A 104 15.33 -30.18 19.31
C GLU A 104 14.23 -29.20 19.76
N ARG A 105 13.83 -29.24 21.03
CA ARG A 105 12.86 -28.30 21.61
C ARG A 105 13.30 -26.84 21.48
N ARG A 106 14.60 -26.58 21.56
CA ARG A 106 15.16 -25.23 21.38
C ARG A 106 15.00 -24.78 19.93
N SER A 107 15.30 -25.65 18.96
CA SER A 107 15.12 -25.39 17.53
C SER A 107 13.65 -25.13 17.17
N GLU A 108 12.73 -25.96 17.66
CA GLU A 108 11.29 -25.78 17.42
C GLU A 108 10.78 -24.41 17.89
N ARG A 109 11.21 -23.96 19.07
CA ARG A 109 10.86 -22.62 19.58
C ARG A 109 11.43 -21.50 18.71
N PHE A 110 12.67 -21.63 18.24
CA PHE A 110 13.25 -20.64 17.34
C PHE A 110 12.50 -20.57 16.01
N VAL A 111 12.17 -21.71 15.41
CA VAL A 111 11.39 -21.76 14.18
C VAL A 111 9.99 -21.17 14.40
N ALA A 112 9.30 -21.55 15.48
CA ALA A 112 7.97 -21.04 15.80
C ALA A 112 7.96 -19.51 16.01
N THR A 113 8.98 -18.96 16.67
CA THR A 113 9.10 -17.50 16.87
C THR A 113 9.37 -16.77 15.56
N ILE A 114 10.25 -17.29 14.70
CA ILE A 114 10.51 -16.72 13.37
C ILE A 114 9.23 -16.72 12.53
N VAL A 115 8.53 -17.86 12.46
CA VAL A 115 7.27 -17.98 11.71
C VAL A 115 6.22 -17.01 12.24
N ALA A 116 6.06 -16.90 13.56
CA ALA A 116 5.13 -15.95 14.17
C ALA A 116 5.46 -14.49 13.84
N VAL A 117 6.75 -14.11 13.87
CA VAL A 117 7.21 -12.77 13.49
C VAL A 117 6.93 -12.51 12.00
N LEU A 118 7.24 -13.46 11.11
CA LEU A 118 6.99 -13.31 9.67
C LEU A 118 5.50 -13.16 9.37
N LEU A 119 4.63 -13.96 10.00
CA LEU A 119 3.18 -13.81 9.87
C LEU A 119 2.72 -12.44 10.39
N GLY A 120 3.24 -11.99 11.53
CA GLY A 120 2.96 -10.65 12.07
C GLY A 120 3.37 -9.53 11.11
N LEU A 121 4.56 -9.62 10.50
CA LEU A 121 5.05 -8.65 9.53
C LEU A 121 4.19 -8.64 8.25
N LEU A 122 3.78 -9.80 7.77
CA LEU A 122 2.89 -9.91 6.60
C LEU A 122 1.51 -9.30 6.89
N LEU A 123 0.94 -9.55 8.08
CA LEU A 123 -0.33 -8.96 8.50
C LEU A 123 -0.21 -7.44 8.64
N MET A 124 0.85 -6.95 9.28
CA MET A 124 1.11 -5.51 9.42
C MET A 124 1.27 -4.85 8.05
N ALA A 125 2.05 -5.44 7.13
CA ALA A 125 2.18 -4.94 5.77
C ALA A 125 0.83 -4.92 5.04
N GLY A 126 0.03 -5.96 5.17
CA GLY A 126 -1.33 -6.03 4.61
C GLY A 126 -2.24 -4.92 5.13
N LEU A 127 -2.23 -4.65 6.44
CA LEU A 127 -3.01 -3.56 7.05
C LEU A 127 -2.54 -2.18 6.57
N LEU A 128 -1.23 -1.98 6.42
CA LEU A 128 -0.67 -0.73 5.90
C LEU A 128 -1.06 -0.51 4.44
N ILE A 129 -0.98 -1.55 3.60
CA ILE A 129 -1.40 -1.50 2.19
C ILE A 129 -2.90 -1.22 2.11
N PHE A 130 -3.72 -1.92 2.90
CA PHE A 130 -5.16 -1.69 2.94
C PHE A 130 -5.49 -0.25 3.34
N ARG A 131 -4.86 0.26 4.41
CA ARG A 131 -5.03 1.65 4.85
C ARG A 131 -4.60 2.63 3.75
N PHE A 132 -3.48 2.37 3.08
CA PHE A 132 -3.01 3.22 1.99
C PHE A 132 -3.98 3.26 0.81
N VAL A 133 -4.46 2.09 0.36
CA VAL A 133 -5.44 1.97 -0.72
C VAL A 133 -6.76 2.66 -0.32
N PHE A 134 -7.25 2.40 0.89
CA PHE A 134 -8.48 3.00 1.39
C PHE A 134 -8.37 4.52 1.50
N LEU A 135 -7.28 5.04 2.08
CA LEU A 135 -7.05 6.48 2.20
C LEU A 135 -6.92 7.13 0.83
N ARG A 136 -6.23 6.48 -0.12
CA ARG A 136 -6.13 6.95 -1.50
C ARG A 136 -7.52 7.02 -2.12
N GLU A 137 -8.31 5.96 -2.02
CA GLU A 137 -9.65 5.92 -2.58
C GLU A 137 -10.56 6.99 -1.96
N GLU A 138 -10.49 7.18 -0.64
CA GLU A 138 -11.27 8.21 0.04
C GLU A 138 -10.83 9.63 -0.36
N SER A 139 -9.52 9.87 -0.51
CA SER A 139 -9.00 11.16 -1.00
C SER A 139 -9.46 11.46 -2.42
N GLU A 140 -9.42 10.47 -3.32
CA GLU A 140 -9.88 10.59 -4.69
C GLU A 140 -11.40 10.77 -4.76
N ARG A 141 -12.16 10.09 -3.88
CA ARG A 141 -13.62 10.27 -3.77
C ARG A 141 -13.96 11.68 -3.30
N ARG A 142 -13.23 12.25 -2.35
CA ARG A 142 -13.41 13.64 -1.88
C ARG A 142 -13.12 14.63 -2.99
N GLN A 143 -12.00 14.46 -3.71
CA GLN A 143 -11.66 15.31 -4.86
C GLN A 143 -12.71 15.20 -5.98
N ARG A 144 -13.12 13.98 -6.36
CA ARG A 144 -14.15 13.77 -7.38
C ARG A 144 -15.48 14.41 -6.98
N ARG A 145 -15.90 14.30 -5.72
CA ARG A 145 -17.14 14.95 -5.24
C ARG A 145 -17.05 16.47 -5.34
N GLN A 146 -15.93 17.06 -4.93
CA GLN A 146 -15.72 18.50 -5.03
C GLN A 146 -15.67 18.96 -6.50
N GLN A 147 -14.98 18.22 -7.36
CA GLN A 147 -14.89 18.54 -8.79
C GLN A 147 -16.24 18.40 -9.50
N ILE A 148 -16.99 17.32 -9.26
CA ILE A 148 -18.34 17.12 -9.81
C ILE A 148 -19.29 18.20 -9.32
N PHE A 149 -19.22 18.57 -8.04
CA PHE A 149 -20.03 19.66 -7.50
C PHE A 149 -19.70 20.98 -8.20
N HIS A 150 -18.41 21.34 -8.26
CA HIS A 150 -17.94 22.54 -8.94
C HIS A 150 -18.37 22.60 -10.40
N GLU A 151 -18.17 21.53 -11.17
CA GLU A 151 -18.54 21.46 -12.58
C GLU A 151 -20.05 21.60 -12.79
N ARG A 152 -20.86 20.93 -11.95
CA ARG A 152 -22.33 21.06 -12.00
C ARG A 152 -22.78 22.46 -11.61
N SER A 153 -22.16 23.09 -10.61
CA SER A 153 -22.50 24.46 -10.20
C SER A 153 -22.16 25.45 -11.30
N VAL A 154 -21.00 25.32 -11.95
CA VAL A 154 -20.61 26.14 -13.11
C VAL A 154 -21.62 25.96 -14.26
N HIS A 155 -21.97 24.71 -14.61
CA HIS A 155 -22.93 24.45 -15.68
C HIS A 155 -24.32 25.03 -15.37
N ARG A 156 -24.78 24.89 -14.13
CA ARG A 156 -26.07 25.43 -13.68
C ARG A 156 -26.10 26.95 -13.67
N ILE A 157 -25.04 27.61 -13.20
CA ILE A 157 -24.93 29.08 -13.24
C ILE A 157 -24.96 29.55 -14.70
N ALA A 158 -24.20 28.92 -15.59
CA ALA A 158 -24.13 29.31 -16.99
C ALA A 158 -25.48 29.16 -17.74
N THR A 159 -26.27 28.14 -17.38
CA THR A 159 -27.58 27.87 -18.02
C THR A 159 -28.76 28.54 -17.31
N SER A 160 -28.54 29.17 -16.16
CA SER A 160 -29.59 29.83 -15.39
C SER A 160 -30.23 31.00 -16.15
N PRO A 161 -31.56 31.22 -16.00
CA PRO A 161 -32.25 32.37 -16.59
C PRO A 161 -31.64 33.72 -16.18
N GLU A 162 -31.14 33.83 -14.94
CA GLU A 162 -30.57 35.05 -14.38
C GLU A 162 -29.23 35.40 -15.06
N THR A 163 -28.36 34.41 -15.31
CA THR A 163 -27.12 34.64 -16.06
C THR A 163 -27.43 35.02 -17.50
N ILE A 164 -28.41 34.37 -18.14
CA ILE A 164 -28.84 34.70 -19.50
C ILE A 164 -29.40 36.13 -19.54
N ALA A 165 -30.17 36.55 -18.52
CA ALA A 165 -30.67 37.92 -18.42
C ALA A 165 -29.53 38.94 -18.31
N MET A 166 -28.50 38.66 -17.48
CA MET A 166 -27.30 39.51 -17.39
C MET A 166 -26.54 39.58 -18.72
N GLN A 167 -26.39 38.46 -19.44
CA GLN A 167 -25.78 38.43 -20.77
C GLN A 167 -26.58 39.26 -21.80
N ARG A 168 -27.92 39.23 -21.73
CA ARG A 168 -28.78 40.07 -22.58
C ARG A 168 -28.60 41.56 -22.27
N ARG A 169 -28.47 41.93 -20.99
CA ARG A 169 -28.14 43.31 -20.57
C ARG A 169 -26.80 43.75 -21.13
N CYS A 170 -25.78 42.89 -21.07
CA CYS A 170 -24.48 43.14 -21.73
C CYS A 170 -24.64 43.40 -23.23
N ALA A 171 -25.34 42.52 -23.96
CA ALA A 171 -25.50 42.63 -25.40
C ALA A 171 -26.26 43.92 -25.80
N ALA A 172 -27.22 44.33 -24.99
CA ALA A 172 -27.98 45.56 -25.18
C ALA A 172 -27.28 46.82 -24.63
N SER A 173 -26.10 46.70 -24.03
CA SER A 173 -25.41 47.79 -23.30
C SER A 173 -26.30 48.47 -22.25
N GLN A 174 -27.11 47.67 -21.56
CA GLN A 174 -28.01 48.11 -20.51
C GLN A 174 -27.49 47.71 -19.13
N VAL A 175 -27.84 48.52 -18.13
CA VAL A 175 -27.50 48.27 -16.73
C VAL A 175 -28.57 47.41 -16.08
N PRO A 176 -28.21 46.37 -15.31
CA PRO A 176 -29.20 45.60 -14.56
C PRO A 176 -29.84 46.40 -13.42
N SER A 177 -31.13 46.17 -13.18
CA SER A 177 -31.83 46.77 -12.02
C SER A 177 -31.40 46.14 -10.70
N GLU A 178 -31.77 46.76 -9.58
CA GLU A 178 -31.45 46.21 -8.25
C GLU A 178 -32.13 44.85 -8.02
N GLU A 179 -33.36 44.68 -8.51
CA GLU A 179 -34.08 43.41 -8.42
C GLU A 179 -33.40 42.32 -9.25
N GLU A 180 -32.82 42.66 -10.41
CA GLU A 180 -32.05 41.73 -11.23
C GLU A 180 -30.75 41.31 -10.52
N TRP A 181 -30.05 42.25 -9.87
CA TRP A 181 -28.88 41.95 -9.04
C TRP A 181 -29.20 41.03 -7.86
N GLN A 182 -30.31 41.28 -7.17
CA GLN A 182 -30.75 40.44 -6.05
C GLN A 182 -31.08 39.02 -6.52
N ARG A 183 -31.82 38.85 -7.62
CA ARG A 183 -32.11 37.52 -8.18
C ARG A 183 -30.83 36.79 -8.59
N PHE A 184 -29.90 37.51 -9.22
CA PHE A 184 -28.61 36.95 -9.63
C PHE A 184 -27.78 36.49 -8.43
N GLN A 185 -27.75 37.28 -7.35
CA GLN A 185 -27.08 36.89 -6.10
C GLN A 185 -27.72 35.64 -5.47
N ILE A 186 -29.05 35.60 -5.37
CA ILE A 186 -29.79 34.45 -4.82
C ILE A 186 -29.52 33.18 -5.64
N MET A 187 -29.50 33.30 -6.96
CA MET A 187 -29.17 32.19 -7.87
C MET A 187 -27.75 31.66 -7.62
N ILE A 188 -26.76 32.55 -7.52
CA ILE A 188 -25.37 32.16 -7.23
C ILE A 188 -25.26 31.51 -5.84
N ASP A 189 -25.87 32.10 -4.81
CA ASP A 189 -25.87 31.52 -3.46
C ASP A 189 -26.51 30.13 -3.44
N THR A 190 -27.60 29.94 -4.18
CA THR A 190 -28.28 28.64 -4.27
C THR A 190 -27.41 27.57 -4.95
N HIS A 191 -26.61 27.94 -5.94
CA HIS A 191 -25.78 26.99 -6.69
C HIS A 191 -24.35 26.84 -6.17
N CYS A 192 -23.87 27.75 -5.31
CA CYS A 192 -22.52 27.76 -4.74
C CYS A 192 -22.51 27.81 -3.21
N ASP A 193 -23.46 27.12 -2.56
CA ASP A 193 -23.54 26.91 -1.09
C ASP A 193 -23.56 28.20 -0.24
N GLY A 194 -24.11 29.29 -0.77
CA GLY A 194 -24.13 30.61 -0.10
C GLY A 194 -22.86 31.43 -0.33
N PHE A 195 -22.23 31.31 -1.50
CA PHE A 195 -20.99 32.00 -1.87
C PHE A 195 -20.94 33.48 -1.46
N ALA A 196 -21.94 34.27 -1.83
CA ALA A 196 -21.98 35.71 -1.57
C ALA A 196 -22.10 36.00 -0.06
N GLN A 197 -22.93 35.22 0.64
CA GLN A 197 -23.11 35.33 2.09
C GLN A 197 -21.82 34.98 2.84
N ARG A 198 -21.14 33.89 2.46
CA ARG A 198 -19.85 33.49 3.03
C ARG A 198 -18.78 34.54 2.78
N LEU A 199 -18.73 35.10 1.57
CA LEU A 199 -17.71 36.08 1.21
C LEU A 199 -17.92 37.40 1.97
N ALA A 200 -19.17 37.86 2.08
CA ALA A 200 -19.51 39.08 2.81
C ALA A 200 -19.40 38.95 4.34
N SER A 201 -19.54 37.73 4.89
CA SER A 201 -19.40 37.50 6.33
C SER A 201 -17.94 37.51 6.79
N VAL A 202 -17.01 37.08 5.93
CA VAL A 202 -15.58 37.06 6.23
C VAL A 202 -14.92 38.39 5.87
N TYR A 203 -15.30 39.01 4.75
CA TYR A 203 -14.67 40.22 4.24
C TYR A 203 -15.65 41.39 4.17
N LYS A 204 -15.22 42.56 4.64
CA LYS A 204 -15.97 43.82 4.47
C LYS A 204 -15.92 44.26 3.00
N LEU A 205 -16.91 43.79 2.23
CA LEU A 205 -17.10 44.12 0.83
C LEU A 205 -18.17 45.19 0.66
N SER A 206 -17.89 46.16 -0.20
CA SER A 206 -18.94 47.05 -0.71
C SER A 206 -19.87 46.30 -1.68
N THR A 207 -21.07 46.83 -1.92
CA THR A 207 -22.01 46.27 -2.89
C THR A 207 -21.38 46.11 -4.28
N GLN A 208 -20.54 47.06 -4.70
CA GLN A 208 -19.85 47.00 -6.00
C GLN A 208 -18.78 45.90 -6.03
N GLU A 209 -17.98 45.77 -4.96
CA GLU A 209 -16.99 44.70 -4.84
C GLU A 209 -17.66 43.32 -4.85
N LEU A 210 -18.80 43.18 -4.18
CA LEU A 210 -19.58 41.94 -4.20
C LEU A 210 -20.11 41.63 -5.60
N ARG A 211 -20.66 42.62 -6.32
CA ARG A 211 -21.13 42.45 -7.71
C ARG A 211 -20.00 42.01 -8.65
N VAL A 212 -18.80 42.57 -8.49
CA VAL A 212 -17.61 42.12 -9.23
C VAL A 212 -17.31 40.65 -8.92
N CYS A 213 -17.32 40.24 -7.65
CA CYS A 213 -17.11 38.84 -7.27
C CYS A 213 -18.19 37.89 -7.85
N LEU A 214 -19.46 38.30 -7.83
CA LEU A 214 -20.56 37.51 -8.40
C LEU A 214 -20.39 37.32 -9.92
N LEU A 215 -20.03 38.37 -10.64
CA LEU A 215 -19.80 38.29 -12.08
C LEU A 215 -18.57 37.45 -12.44
N ILE A 216 -17.49 37.54 -11.66
CA ILE A 216 -16.33 36.65 -11.80
C ILE A 216 -16.76 35.20 -11.58
N LYS A 217 -17.55 34.93 -10.52
CA LYS A 217 -18.06 33.59 -10.23
C LYS A 217 -18.88 33.00 -11.38
N ALA A 218 -19.66 33.85 -12.06
CA ALA A 218 -20.44 33.50 -13.24
C ALA A 218 -19.64 33.58 -14.57
N ARG A 219 -18.32 33.78 -14.51
CA ARG A 219 -17.38 33.76 -15.65
C ARG A 219 -17.62 34.85 -16.71
N PHE A 220 -18.11 36.03 -16.30
CA PHE A 220 -18.15 37.20 -17.17
C PHE A 220 -16.74 37.73 -17.44
N LYS A 221 -16.50 38.19 -18.67
CA LYS A 221 -15.21 38.79 -19.07
C LYS A 221 -15.02 40.15 -18.39
N PRO A 222 -13.77 40.60 -18.13
CA PRO A 222 -13.53 41.90 -17.52
C PRO A 222 -14.20 43.08 -18.24
N SER A 223 -14.34 43.01 -19.56
CA SER A 223 -15.06 44.00 -20.37
C SER A 223 -16.57 44.03 -20.10
N GLU A 224 -17.18 42.87 -19.86
CA GLU A 224 -18.61 42.74 -19.54
C GLU A 224 -18.87 43.19 -18.10
N ILE A 225 -17.96 42.87 -17.18
CA ILE A 225 -18.01 43.33 -15.79
C ILE A 225 -18.00 44.86 -15.73
N ALA A 226 -17.11 45.50 -16.49
CA ALA A 226 -17.03 46.95 -16.60
C ALA A 226 -18.36 47.55 -17.08
N LEU A 227 -18.97 46.95 -18.10
CA LEU A 227 -20.25 47.39 -18.65
C LEU A 227 -21.40 47.25 -17.64
N LEU A 228 -21.59 46.07 -17.06
CA LEU A 228 -22.72 45.78 -16.15
C LEU A 228 -22.65 46.58 -14.85
N THR A 229 -21.45 46.93 -14.41
CA THR A 229 -21.25 47.71 -13.18
C THR A 229 -21.14 49.21 -13.42
N ILE A 230 -21.14 49.68 -14.68
CA ILE A 230 -20.93 51.09 -15.06
C ILE A 230 -19.55 51.62 -14.60
N HIS A 231 -18.49 50.88 -14.88
CA HIS A 231 -17.12 51.28 -14.57
C HIS A 231 -16.23 51.18 -15.80
N SER A 232 -15.08 51.88 -15.78
CA SER A 232 -14.06 51.68 -16.81
C SER A 232 -13.34 50.34 -16.63
N LYS A 233 -12.73 49.82 -17.70
CA LYS A 233 -11.94 48.57 -17.63
C LYS A 233 -10.76 48.68 -16.67
N GLU A 234 -10.17 49.88 -16.57
CA GLU A 234 -9.08 50.20 -15.65
C GLU A 234 -9.57 50.17 -14.20
N ALA A 235 -10.76 50.71 -13.93
CA ALA A 235 -11.38 50.67 -12.60
C ALA A 235 -11.68 49.23 -12.16
N ILE A 236 -12.16 48.37 -13.07
CA ILE A 236 -12.36 46.93 -12.77
C ILE A 236 -11.02 46.23 -12.50
N THR A 237 -10.00 46.49 -13.30
CA THR A 237 -8.65 45.94 -13.10
C THR A 237 -8.10 46.32 -11.72
N SER A 238 -8.21 47.60 -11.34
CA SER A 238 -7.80 48.10 -10.04
C SER A 238 -8.61 47.49 -8.89
N THR A 239 -9.93 47.37 -9.07
CA THR A 239 -10.83 46.76 -8.09
C THR A 239 -10.47 45.29 -7.85
N ARG A 240 -10.21 44.52 -8.90
CA ARG A 240 -9.77 43.12 -8.80
C ARG A 240 -8.44 42.98 -8.06
N ARG A 241 -7.46 43.85 -8.33
CA ARG A 241 -6.20 43.86 -7.58
C ARG A 241 -6.39 44.19 -6.09
N ARG A 242 -7.21 45.21 -5.79
CA ARG A 242 -7.52 45.60 -4.40
C ARG A 242 -8.28 44.50 -3.65
N LEU A 243 -9.22 43.83 -4.32
CA LEU A 243 -9.97 42.70 -3.77
C LEU A 243 -9.05 41.52 -3.47
N TYR A 244 -8.09 41.21 -4.36
CA TYR A 244 -7.09 40.17 -4.09
C TYR A 244 -6.37 40.45 -2.78
N LYS A 245 -5.76 41.63 -2.67
CA LYS A 245 -5.03 42.05 -1.46
C LYS A 245 -5.90 42.05 -0.21
N LYS A 246 -7.18 42.42 -0.34
CA LYS A 246 -8.14 42.41 0.77
C LYS A 246 -8.43 40.98 1.26
N ILE A 247 -8.49 40.01 0.34
CA ILE A 247 -8.83 38.61 0.64
C ILE A 247 -7.60 37.84 1.13
N THR A 248 -6.43 38.04 0.52
CA THR A 248 -5.22 37.24 0.82
C THR A 248 -4.24 37.93 1.76
N GLY A 249 -4.33 39.25 1.92
CA GLY A 249 -3.37 40.06 2.67
C GLY A 249 -2.08 40.39 1.92
N THR A 250 -1.88 39.89 0.69
CA THR A 250 -0.66 40.07 -0.10
C THR A 250 -0.94 40.77 -1.42
N ASP A 251 0.06 41.46 -1.98
CA ASP A 251 -0.03 41.99 -3.34
C ASP A 251 -0.08 40.85 -4.37
N GLY A 252 -0.82 41.06 -5.46
CA GLY A 252 -0.99 40.06 -6.52
C GLY A 252 -1.68 40.65 -7.74
N THR A 253 -1.94 39.80 -8.74
CA THR A 253 -2.55 40.24 -10.00
C THR A 253 -4.08 40.10 -9.98
N PRO A 254 -4.81 40.84 -10.83
CA PRO A 254 -6.25 40.66 -11.02
C PRO A 254 -6.64 39.22 -11.36
N GLU A 255 -5.82 38.50 -12.12
CA GLU A 255 -6.06 37.13 -12.56
C GLU A 255 -6.02 36.16 -11.37
N MET A 256 -5.11 36.39 -10.41
CA MET A 256 -5.06 35.61 -9.18
C MET A 256 -6.33 35.77 -8.33
N LEU A 257 -7.01 36.93 -8.38
CA LEU A 257 -8.34 37.06 -7.76
C LEU A 257 -9.34 36.14 -8.46
N ASP A 258 -9.37 36.15 -9.79
CA ASP A 258 -10.34 35.37 -10.54
C ASP A 258 -10.20 33.89 -10.21
N GLU A 259 -8.97 33.38 -10.12
CA GLU A 259 -8.70 32.00 -9.72
C GLU A 259 -9.26 31.68 -8.32
N ILE A 260 -9.05 32.57 -7.35
CA ILE A 260 -9.58 32.38 -5.98
C ILE A 260 -11.12 32.39 -6.00
N ILE A 261 -11.73 33.39 -6.63
CA ILE A 261 -13.18 33.55 -6.64
C ILE A 261 -13.86 32.40 -7.40
N LEU A 262 -13.30 31.96 -8.52
CA LEU A 262 -13.81 30.82 -9.28
C LEU A 262 -13.79 29.55 -8.44
N ASN A 263 -12.77 29.35 -7.60
CA ASN A 263 -12.58 28.15 -6.80
C ASN A 263 -13.18 28.19 -5.36
N ALA A 264 -13.63 29.36 -4.89
CA ALA A 264 -14.20 29.58 -3.54
C ALA A 264 -15.66 29.13 -3.36
#